data_AF-A0AAV7Q3V0-F1
#
_entry.id   AF-A0AAV7Q3V0-F1
#
_cell.length_a   1.000
_cell.length_b   1.000
_cell.length_c   1.000
_cell.angle_alpha   90.00
_cell.angle_beta   90.00
_cell.angle_gamma   90.00
#
_symmetry.space_group_name_H-M   'P 1'
#
loop_
_entity.id
_entity.type
_entity.pdbx_description
1 polymer ?
#
loop_
_entity_poly.entity_id
_entity_poly.type
_entity_poly.pdbx_seq_one_letter_code
_entity_poly.pdbx_strand_id
1 'polypeptide(L)'
;MLFLCRSGTMCEVKQNLKNLEQRCKIFHQQQFIFIAALERCRESAQEKIRPVTTLAQVQYYLENNCFHTTDRRIITQFLDLCRDLLDFALTLEKMETEVRTAGGTLAICKTLLSLQNDLTCIRARYPHDEVNHLSVDEAKNWYGGIVSLIPTVLDNLKLAIATLEKPKPTPRLDKTFSGTCPVPKKAETPSLMACNNAGVQTTVTTIQPMQPSTKACVSTGGVRKRFRPAWKPNSRYQF
;
A
#
# COMPACT_ATOMS: atom_id res chain seq x y z
N MET A 1 -19.53 32.23 -5.56
CA MET A 1 -18.24 32.19 -6.28
C MET A 1 -17.28 31.10 -5.79
N LEU A 2 -17.12 30.85 -4.48
CA LEU A 2 -16.15 29.85 -3.95
C LEU A 2 -16.35 28.42 -4.49
N PHE A 3 -17.58 27.97 -4.73
CA PHE A 3 -17.85 26.63 -5.26
C PHE A 3 -17.44 26.45 -6.74
N LEU A 4 -17.64 27.45 -7.61
CA LEU A 4 -17.25 27.34 -9.02
C LEU A 4 -15.72 27.40 -9.19
N CYS A 5 -15.02 28.24 -8.42
CA CYS A 5 -13.56 28.29 -8.42
C CYS A 5 -12.94 26.98 -7.89
N ARG A 6 -13.56 26.38 -6.87
CA ARG A 6 -13.18 25.07 -6.34
C ARG A 6 -13.41 23.92 -7.33
N SER A 7 -14.47 23.98 -8.14
CA SER A 7 -14.71 22.99 -9.18
C SER A 7 -13.68 23.07 -10.32
N GLY A 8 -13.25 24.29 -10.70
CA GLY A 8 -12.20 24.49 -11.71
C GLY A 8 -10.85 23.92 -11.27
N THR A 9 -10.44 24.20 -10.02
CA THR A 9 -9.18 23.68 -9.44
C THR A 9 -9.20 22.15 -9.28
N MET A 10 -10.35 21.56 -8.93
CA MET A 10 -10.46 20.11 -8.80
C MET A 10 -10.36 19.37 -10.15
N CYS A 11 -10.88 19.96 -11.24
CA CYS A 11 -10.71 19.39 -12.58
C CYS A 11 -9.23 19.37 -13.00
N GLU A 12 -8.48 20.44 -12.71
CA GLU A 12 -7.05 20.51 -12.98
C GLU A 12 -6.25 19.49 -12.18
N VAL A 13 -6.54 19.36 -10.87
CA VAL A 13 -5.94 18.32 -10.01
C VAL A 13 -6.14 16.92 -10.57
N LYS A 14 -7.36 16.60 -11.04
CA LYS A 14 -7.65 15.30 -11.65
C LYS A 14 -6.90 15.08 -12.94
N GLN A 15 -6.76 16.11 -13.77
CA GLN A 15 -6.00 16.01 -15.01
C GLN A 15 -4.52 15.79 -14.72
N ASN A 16 -3.97 16.49 -13.73
CA ASN A 16 -2.60 16.30 -13.25
C ASN A 16 -2.40 14.90 -12.67
N LEU A 17 -3.36 14.37 -11.90
CA LEU A 17 -3.33 12.97 -11.43
C LEU A 17 -3.28 11.99 -12.61
N LYS A 18 -4.13 12.16 -13.63
CA LYS A 18 -4.12 11.27 -14.82
C LYS A 18 -2.77 11.29 -15.55
N ASN A 19 -2.17 12.46 -15.70
CA ASN A 19 -0.85 12.59 -16.31
C ASN A 19 0.22 11.89 -15.47
N LEU A 20 0.16 12.04 -14.15
CA LEU A 20 1.08 11.39 -13.20
C LEU A 20 0.91 9.87 -13.18
N GLU A 21 -0.33 9.38 -13.18
CA GLU A 21 -0.67 7.95 -13.29
C GLU A 21 -0.10 7.34 -14.56
N GLN A 22 -0.22 8.03 -15.70
CA GLN A 22 0.31 7.55 -16.97
C GLN A 22 1.84 7.42 -16.91
N ARG A 23 2.54 8.39 -16.31
CA ARG A 23 4.00 8.32 -16.14
C ARG A 23 4.41 7.20 -15.18
N CYS A 24 3.68 7.01 -14.08
CA CYS A 24 3.87 5.89 -13.16
C CYS A 24 3.67 4.54 -13.87
N LYS A 25 2.67 4.44 -14.76
CA LYS A 25 2.39 3.23 -15.55
C LYS A 25 3.53 2.92 -16.53
N ILE A 26 4.06 3.92 -17.23
CA ILE A 26 5.20 3.75 -18.13
C ILE A 26 6.42 3.27 -17.34
N PHE A 27 6.71 3.87 -16.18
CA PHE A 27 7.81 3.42 -15.34
C PHE A 27 7.59 1.99 -14.81
N HIS A 28 6.36 1.65 -14.42
CA HIS A 28 6.03 0.30 -13.97
C HIS A 28 6.33 -0.76 -15.04
N GLN A 29 6.03 -0.47 -16.31
CA GLN A 29 6.40 -1.33 -17.44
C GLN A 29 7.93 -1.50 -17.60
N GLN A 30 8.72 -0.52 -17.15
CA GLN A 30 10.18 -0.51 -17.22
C GLN A 30 10.84 -0.96 -15.91
N GLN A 31 10.06 -1.44 -14.94
CA GLN A 31 10.55 -1.74 -13.60
C GLN A 31 11.62 -2.84 -13.57
N PHE A 32 11.57 -3.80 -14.50
CA PHE A 32 12.62 -4.82 -14.62
C PHE A 32 13.99 -4.20 -14.98
N ILE A 33 13.99 -3.17 -15.83
CA ILE A 33 15.21 -2.42 -16.20
C ILE A 33 15.73 -1.66 -14.98
N PHE A 34 14.82 -1.06 -14.20
CA PHE A 34 15.16 -0.37 -12.96
C PHE A 34 15.81 -1.31 -11.93
N ILE A 35 15.24 -2.50 -11.73
CA ILE A 35 15.80 -3.47 -10.77
C ILE A 35 17.17 -3.97 -11.24
N ALA A 36 17.33 -4.29 -12.53
CA ALA A 36 18.62 -4.68 -13.09
C ALA A 36 19.68 -3.57 -12.95
N ALA A 37 19.28 -2.30 -13.08
CA ALA A 37 20.16 -1.16 -12.85
C ALA A 37 20.58 -1.04 -11.37
N LEU A 38 19.65 -1.21 -10.43
CA LEU A 38 19.96 -1.22 -9.00
C LEU A 38 20.89 -2.38 -8.63
N GLU A 39 20.69 -3.54 -9.23
CA GLU A 39 21.57 -4.69 -9.04
C GLU A 39 23.00 -4.35 -9.44
N ARG A 40 23.23 -3.89 -10.68
CA ARG A 40 24.55 -3.45 -11.16
C ARG A 40 25.19 -2.40 -10.26
N CYS A 41 24.43 -1.41 -9.81
CA CYS A 41 24.94 -0.40 -8.87
C CYS A 41 25.38 -1.01 -7.54
N ARG A 42 24.63 -1.97 -7.00
CA ARG A 42 24.97 -2.67 -5.76
C ARG A 42 26.18 -3.58 -5.93
N GLU A 43 26.38 -4.17 -7.10
CA GLU A 43 27.59 -4.93 -7.40
C GLU A 43 28.82 -4.03 -7.33
N SER A 44 28.75 -2.85 -7.97
CA SER A 44 29.80 -1.82 -7.93
C SER A 44 30.06 -1.31 -6.51
N ALA A 45 29.01 -1.11 -5.72
CA ALA A 45 29.11 -0.66 -4.33
C ALA A 45 29.57 -1.75 -3.34
N GLN A 46 29.73 -3.01 -3.80
CA GLN A 46 30.00 -4.18 -2.95
C GLN A 46 28.93 -4.45 -1.87
N GLU A 47 27.70 -3.99 -2.07
CA GLU A 47 26.58 -4.09 -1.10
C GLU A 47 25.54 -5.17 -1.47
N LYS A 48 25.99 -6.24 -2.13
CA LYS A 48 25.10 -7.31 -2.62
C LYS A 48 24.26 -7.97 -1.53
N ILE A 49 24.62 -7.93 -0.26
CA ILE A 49 23.89 -8.64 0.81
C ILE A 49 22.86 -7.79 1.55
N ARG A 50 22.76 -6.49 1.27
CA ARG A 50 21.87 -5.57 2.00
C ARG A 50 20.68 -5.14 1.14
N PRO A 51 19.44 -5.15 1.66
CA PRO A 51 18.29 -4.64 0.94
C PRO A 51 18.43 -3.14 0.66
N VAL A 52 17.78 -2.65 -0.40
CA VAL A 52 17.61 -1.22 -0.66
C VAL A 52 16.35 -0.76 0.07
N THR A 53 16.56 0.14 1.02
CA THR A 53 15.58 0.49 2.06
C THR A 53 15.19 1.96 2.04
N THR A 54 15.98 2.84 1.44
CA THR A 54 15.69 4.28 1.42
C THR A 54 15.92 4.89 0.04
N LEU A 55 15.27 6.02 -0.24
CA LEU A 55 15.50 6.80 -1.46
C LEU A 55 16.91 7.42 -1.47
N ALA A 56 17.44 7.77 -0.30
CA ALA A 56 18.82 8.26 -0.17
C ALA A 56 19.85 7.22 -0.65
N GLN A 57 19.62 5.91 -0.39
CA GLN A 57 20.47 4.85 -0.92
C GLN A 57 20.40 4.78 -2.45
N VAL A 58 19.20 4.90 -3.03
CA VAL A 58 19.04 4.92 -4.49
C VAL A 58 19.76 6.12 -5.12
N GLN A 59 19.65 7.30 -4.49
CA GLN A 59 20.38 8.49 -4.91
C GLN A 59 21.90 8.30 -4.80
N TYR A 60 22.37 7.74 -3.68
CA TYR A 60 23.78 7.42 -3.49
C TYR A 60 24.32 6.48 -4.58
N TYR A 61 23.55 5.46 -4.96
CA TYR A 61 23.91 4.56 -6.07
C TYR A 61 24.00 5.31 -7.41
N LEU A 62 23.03 6.19 -7.71
CA LEU A 62 23.03 6.98 -8.93
C LEU A 62 24.27 7.88 -9.06
N GLU A 63 24.69 8.48 -7.95
CA GLU A 63 25.78 9.45 -7.91
C GLU A 63 27.17 8.78 -7.92
N ASN A 64 27.31 7.63 -7.23
CA ASN A 64 28.62 7.07 -6.93
C ASN A 64 28.91 5.72 -7.61
N ASN A 65 27.87 4.97 -8.01
CA ASN A 65 28.02 3.57 -8.43
C ASN A 65 27.36 3.26 -9.78
N CYS A 66 26.70 4.23 -10.40
CA CYS A 66 25.94 4.06 -11.63
C CYS A 66 26.70 4.66 -12.83
N PHE A 67 27.42 3.79 -13.56
CA PHE A 67 28.28 4.19 -14.68
C PHE A 67 27.59 4.06 -16.05
N HIS A 68 26.54 3.25 -16.17
CA HIS A 68 25.84 3.03 -17.44
C HIS A 68 24.77 4.10 -17.69
N THR A 69 24.77 4.69 -18.88
CA THR A 69 23.82 5.76 -19.25
C THR A 69 22.36 5.32 -19.18
N THR A 70 22.04 4.09 -19.63
CA THR A 70 20.70 3.50 -19.52
C THR A 70 20.26 3.34 -18.07
N ASP A 71 21.16 2.93 -17.19
CA ASP A 71 20.91 2.72 -15.76
C ASP A 71 20.67 4.05 -15.05
N ARG A 72 21.52 5.04 -15.35
CA ARG A 72 21.35 6.41 -14.86
C ARG A 72 19.99 6.95 -15.28
N ARG A 73 19.60 6.76 -16.55
CA ARG A 73 18.30 7.22 -17.05
C ARG A 73 17.13 6.64 -16.26
N ILE A 74 17.10 5.31 -16.05
CA ILE A 74 15.96 4.67 -15.38
C ILE A 74 15.94 4.96 -13.87
N ILE A 75 17.10 5.06 -13.22
CA ILE A 75 17.17 5.43 -11.80
C ILE A 75 16.78 6.91 -11.59
N THR A 76 17.25 7.81 -12.46
CA THR A 76 16.82 9.22 -12.43
C THR A 76 15.31 9.33 -12.63
N GLN A 77 14.74 8.61 -13.60
CA GLN A 77 13.30 8.60 -13.84
C GLN A 77 12.50 8.16 -12.61
N PHE A 78 12.98 7.16 -11.87
CA PHE A 78 12.37 6.74 -10.60
C PHE A 78 12.39 7.85 -9.55
N LEU A 79 13.55 8.49 -9.34
CA LEU A 79 13.69 9.56 -8.35
C LEU A 79 12.85 10.79 -8.72
N ASP A 80 12.81 11.16 -9.99
CA ASP A 80 11.97 12.26 -10.48
C ASP A 80 10.48 11.97 -10.29
N LEU A 81 10.03 10.74 -10.53
CA LEU A 81 8.66 10.34 -10.21
C LEU A 81 8.34 10.45 -8.72
N CYS A 82 9.28 10.08 -7.84
CA CYS A 82 9.10 10.25 -6.40
C CYS A 82 8.96 11.72 -6.01
N ARG A 83 9.72 12.62 -6.65
CA ARG A 83 9.60 14.07 -6.46
C ARG A 83 8.26 14.60 -6.96
N ASP A 84 7.84 14.20 -8.15
CA ASP A 84 6.55 14.62 -8.70
C ASP A 84 5.36 14.16 -7.84
N LEU A 85 5.44 12.95 -7.29
CA LEU A 85 4.44 12.45 -6.33
C LEU A 85 4.42 13.29 -5.04
N LEU A 86 5.57 13.74 -4.57
CA LEU A 86 5.69 14.58 -3.38
C LEU A 86 5.11 15.97 -3.64
N ASP A 87 5.49 16.59 -4.75
CA ASP A 87 5.00 17.90 -5.16
C ASP A 87 3.49 17.89 -5.39
N PHE A 88 2.96 16.79 -5.94
CA PHE A 88 1.52 16.59 -6.06
C PHE A 88 0.84 16.46 -4.69
N ALA A 89 1.42 15.72 -3.74
CA ALA A 89 0.91 15.63 -2.37
C ALA A 89 0.87 17.00 -1.67
N LEU A 90 1.93 17.81 -1.83
CA LEU A 90 2.02 19.17 -1.29
C LEU A 90 0.99 20.10 -1.95
N THR A 91 0.71 19.91 -3.23
CA THR A 91 -0.33 20.67 -3.95
C THR A 91 -1.73 20.35 -3.40
N LEU A 92 -2.02 19.07 -3.13
CA LEU A 92 -3.28 18.66 -2.50
C LEU A 92 -3.42 19.21 -1.08
N GLU A 93 -2.34 19.23 -0.30
CA GLU A 93 -2.34 19.76 1.07
C GLU A 93 -2.63 21.26 1.10
N LYS A 94 -2.09 22.04 0.16
CA LYS A 94 -2.43 23.46 0.01
C LYS A 94 -3.91 23.70 -0.31
N MET A 95 -4.58 22.73 -0.93
CA MET A 95 -6.01 22.77 -1.24
C MET A 95 -6.89 22.24 -0.10
N GLU A 96 -6.28 21.63 0.92
CA GLU A 96 -6.99 21.13 2.07
C GLU A 96 -7.48 22.30 2.93
N THR A 97 -8.79 22.52 2.90
CA THR A 97 -9.47 23.40 3.86
C THR A 97 -9.53 22.69 5.21
N GLU A 98 -9.26 23.38 6.32
CA GLU A 98 -9.24 22.88 7.73
C GLU A 98 -10.43 21.97 8.15
N VAL A 99 -11.52 21.98 7.38
CA VAL A 99 -12.76 21.24 7.62
C VAL A 99 -12.78 19.83 7.00
N ARG A 100 -11.83 19.45 6.13
CA ARG A 100 -11.71 18.09 5.56
C ARG A 100 -10.42 17.46 6.06
N THR A 101 -10.46 16.19 6.43
CA THR A 101 -9.30 15.45 6.93
C THR A 101 -8.85 14.42 5.90
N ALA A 102 -8.23 14.88 4.81
CA ALA A 102 -7.35 14.09 3.95
C ALA A 102 -5.89 14.11 4.46
N GLY A 103 -5.58 15.01 5.40
CA GLY A 103 -4.24 15.30 5.90
C GLY A 103 -3.50 14.10 6.47
N GLY A 104 -4.20 13.12 7.04
CA GLY A 104 -3.59 11.86 7.45
C GLY A 104 -2.98 11.09 6.28
N THR A 105 -3.71 10.98 5.17
CA THR A 105 -3.25 10.29 3.96
C THR A 105 -2.13 11.07 3.25
N LEU A 106 -2.23 12.40 3.20
CA LEU A 106 -1.18 13.25 2.62
C LEU A 106 0.10 13.26 3.47
N ALA A 107 -0.02 13.23 4.79
CA ALA A 107 1.12 13.07 5.70
C ALA A 107 1.83 11.74 5.47
N ILE A 108 1.08 10.64 5.30
CA ILE A 108 1.66 9.33 4.93
C ILE A 108 2.46 9.46 3.63
N CYS A 109 1.91 10.06 2.57
CA CYS A 109 2.65 10.24 1.31
C CYS A 109 3.98 10.99 1.51
N LYS A 110 3.97 12.08 2.28
CA LYS A 110 5.18 12.87 2.58
C LYS A 110 6.22 12.06 3.35
N THR A 111 5.79 11.32 4.37
CA THR A 111 6.69 10.44 5.14
C THR A 111 7.30 9.37 4.24
N LEU A 112 6.48 8.71 3.42
CA LEU A 112 6.94 7.66 2.51
C LEU A 112 7.96 8.16 1.48
N LEU A 113 7.80 9.38 0.97
CA LEU A 113 8.67 9.99 -0.04
C LEU A 113 9.87 10.75 0.55
N SER A 114 10.00 10.79 1.88
CA SER A 114 11.18 11.37 2.52
C SER A 114 12.42 10.54 2.21
N LEU A 115 13.53 11.20 1.90
CA LEU A 115 14.76 10.54 1.44
C LEU A 115 15.30 9.48 2.42
N GLN A 116 15.16 9.75 3.72
CA GLN A 116 15.70 8.90 4.78
C GLN A 116 14.67 7.93 5.36
N ASN A 117 13.43 7.93 4.87
CA ASN A 117 12.41 7.05 5.39
C ASN A 117 12.74 5.59 5.07
N ASP A 118 12.58 4.72 6.07
CA ASP A 118 12.76 3.29 5.88
C ASP A 118 11.53 2.68 5.20
N LEU A 119 11.75 2.07 4.06
CA LEU A 119 10.74 1.47 3.18
C LEU A 119 10.64 -0.05 3.37
N THR A 120 11.39 -0.65 4.31
CA THR A 120 11.39 -2.11 4.56
C THR A 120 10.00 -2.68 4.74
N CYS A 121 9.14 -1.99 5.49
CA CYS A 121 7.77 -2.41 5.82
C CYS A 121 6.76 -2.23 4.67
N ILE A 122 7.12 -1.52 3.60
CA ILE A 122 6.20 -1.29 2.48
C ILE A 122 6.16 -2.52 1.59
N ARG A 123 4.97 -3.07 1.42
CA ARG A 123 4.70 -4.20 0.52
C ARG A 123 3.38 -3.91 -0.20
N ALA A 124 3.48 -3.43 -1.44
CA ALA A 124 2.33 -3.38 -2.32
C ALA A 124 1.95 -4.80 -2.72
N ARG A 125 0.65 -5.05 -2.92
CA ARG A 125 0.15 -6.31 -3.45
C ARG A 125 0.53 -6.39 -4.92
N TYR A 126 1.68 -6.99 -5.18
CA TYR A 126 2.25 -7.07 -6.51
C TYR A 126 1.55 -8.18 -7.32
N PRO A 127 1.22 -7.98 -8.61
CA PRO A 127 0.91 -9.08 -9.50
C PRO A 127 2.21 -9.85 -9.75
N HIS A 128 2.50 -10.81 -8.86
CA HIS A 128 3.72 -11.63 -8.91
C HIS A 128 3.80 -12.53 -10.15
N ASP A 129 2.77 -12.54 -11.00
CA ASP A 129 2.67 -13.37 -12.18
C ASP A 129 3.17 -12.67 -13.47
N GLU A 130 3.28 -11.33 -13.49
CA GLU A 130 3.65 -10.59 -14.70
C GLU A 130 5.14 -10.23 -14.81
N VAL A 131 5.90 -10.37 -13.71
CA VAL A 131 7.34 -10.05 -13.69
C VAL A 131 8.15 -11.33 -13.58
N ASN A 132 8.16 -12.04 -14.70
CA ASN A 132 9.07 -13.14 -14.96
C ASN A 132 10.51 -12.59 -14.98
N HIS A 133 11.47 -13.35 -14.44
CA HIS A 133 12.95 -13.22 -14.46
C HIS A 133 13.70 -12.75 -13.20
N LEU A 134 13.07 -12.21 -12.16
CA LEU A 134 13.70 -12.17 -10.82
C LEU A 134 13.24 -13.40 -10.06
N SER A 135 14.09 -14.00 -9.21
CA SER A 135 13.50 -14.88 -8.21
C SER A 135 12.49 -14.03 -7.44
N VAL A 136 11.26 -14.52 -7.33
CA VAL A 136 10.17 -13.82 -6.63
C VAL A 136 10.64 -13.39 -5.23
N ASP A 137 11.59 -14.12 -4.65
CA ASP A 137 12.24 -13.85 -3.38
C ASP A 137 13.20 -12.65 -3.39
N GLU A 138 14.01 -12.43 -4.43
CA GLU A 138 14.92 -11.27 -4.50
C GLU A 138 14.15 -9.95 -4.63
N ALA A 139 13.17 -9.91 -5.54
CA ALA A 139 12.32 -8.74 -5.71
C ALA A 139 11.55 -8.43 -4.41
N LYS A 140 11.03 -9.45 -3.72
CA LYS A 140 10.32 -9.30 -2.44
C LYS A 140 11.22 -8.86 -1.28
N ASN A 141 12.41 -9.43 -1.17
CA ASN A 141 13.23 -9.27 0.03
C ASN A 141 14.16 -8.06 -0.07
N TRP A 142 14.69 -7.77 -1.26
CA TRP A 142 15.82 -6.83 -1.40
C TRP A 142 15.39 -5.48 -2.00
N TYR A 143 14.37 -5.49 -2.86
CA TYR A 143 13.88 -4.27 -3.52
C TYR A 143 12.41 -3.98 -3.22
N GLY A 144 11.74 -4.84 -2.44
CA GLY A 144 10.28 -4.82 -2.27
C GLY A 144 9.74 -3.48 -1.79
N GLY A 145 10.43 -2.81 -0.87
CA GLY A 145 10.05 -1.49 -0.36
C GLY A 145 10.07 -0.42 -1.45
N ILE A 146 11.21 -0.32 -2.14
CA ILE A 146 11.44 0.64 -3.23
C ILE A 146 10.45 0.41 -4.39
N VAL A 147 10.28 -0.84 -4.80
CA VAL A 147 9.37 -1.25 -5.89
C VAL A 147 7.91 -0.97 -5.54
N SER A 148 7.55 -1.06 -4.26
CA SER A 148 6.20 -0.81 -3.75
C SER A 148 5.90 0.67 -3.50
N LEU A 149 6.90 1.54 -3.48
CA LEU A 149 6.73 2.93 -3.08
C LEU A 149 5.76 3.69 -4.00
N ILE A 150 6.04 3.72 -5.31
CA ILE A 150 5.22 4.41 -6.30
C ILE A 150 3.74 3.96 -6.26
N PRO A 151 3.41 2.66 -6.38
CA PRO A 151 2.01 2.23 -6.34
C PRO A 151 1.33 2.56 -5.02
N THR A 152 2.02 2.39 -3.88
CA THR A 152 1.46 2.71 -2.55
C THR A 152 1.14 4.20 -2.42
N VAL A 153 2.06 5.07 -2.85
CA VAL A 153 1.83 6.52 -2.80
C VAL A 153 0.71 6.93 -3.76
N LEU A 154 0.68 6.37 -4.97
CA LEU A 154 -0.35 6.67 -5.95
C LEU A 154 -1.75 6.31 -5.45
N ASP A 155 -1.91 5.18 -4.76
CA ASP A 155 -3.18 4.76 -4.17
C ASP A 155 -3.60 5.70 -3.01
N ASN A 156 -2.66 6.14 -2.18
CA ASN A 156 -2.92 7.14 -1.15
C ASN A 156 -3.35 8.48 -1.75
N LEU A 157 -2.73 8.93 -2.84
CA LEU A 157 -3.10 10.17 -3.54
C LEU A 157 -4.52 10.09 -4.13
N LYS A 158 -4.88 8.96 -4.74
CA LYS A 158 -6.25 8.69 -5.22
C LYS A 158 -7.27 8.72 -4.08
N LEU A 159 -6.92 8.11 -2.94
CA LEU A 159 -7.76 8.11 -1.75
C LEU A 159 -7.93 9.52 -1.17
N ALA A 160 -6.86 10.32 -1.12
CA ALA A 160 -6.91 11.70 -0.68
C ALA A 160 -7.83 12.54 -1.57
N ILE A 161 -7.70 12.41 -2.89
CA ILE A 161 -8.58 13.06 -3.87
C ILE A 161 -10.04 12.65 -3.66
N ALA A 162 -10.34 11.37 -3.56
CA ALA A 162 -11.70 10.89 -3.31
C ALA A 162 -12.29 11.45 -1.99
N THR A 163 -11.45 11.67 -0.98
CA THR A 163 -11.86 12.28 0.30
C THR A 163 -12.14 13.77 0.16
N LEU A 164 -11.32 14.48 -0.61
CA LEU A 164 -11.52 15.90 -0.91
C LEU A 164 -12.78 16.14 -1.75
N GLU A 165 -13.20 15.18 -2.58
CA GLU A 165 -14.40 15.27 -3.41
C GLU A 165 -15.71 15.05 -2.67
N LYS A 166 -15.71 14.19 -1.63
CA LYS A 166 -16.93 13.86 -0.90
C LYS A 166 -17.58 15.15 -0.36
N PRO A 167 -18.84 15.44 -0.72
CA PRO A 167 -19.57 16.55 -0.13
C PRO A 167 -19.75 16.30 1.38
N LYS A 168 -19.60 17.36 2.18
CA LYS A 168 -19.77 17.30 3.64
C LYS A 168 -21.14 16.69 3.97
N PRO A 169 -21.23 15.70 4.88
CA PRO A 169 -22.52 15.34 5.45
C PRO A 169 -23.03 16.56 6.21
N THR A 170 -24.07 17.21 5.69
CA THR A 170 -24.83 18.17 6.48
C THR A 170 -25.39 17.42 7.68
N PRO A 171 -25.15 17.86 8.93
CA PRO A 171 -25.86 17.32 10.06
C PRO A 171 -27.35 17.57 9.79
N ARG A 172 -28.12 16.49 9.63
CA ARG A 172 -29.57 16.57 9.60
C ARG A 172 -29.98 17.07 10.98
N LEU A 173 -30.54 18.27 11.04
CA LEU A 173 -31.34 18.69 12.19
C LEU A 173 -32.55 17.76 12.22
N ASP A 174 -32.52 16.80 13.14
CA ASP A 174 -33.67 15.97 13.45
C ASP A 174 -34.80 16.88 13.92
N LYS A 175 -35.81 17.05 13.06
CA LYS A 175 -37.07 17.65 13.47
C LYS A 175 -37.76 16.67 14.39
N THR A 176 -37.84 17.06 15.67
CA THR A 176 -38.78 16.58 16.66
C THR A 176 -40.16 16.32 16.03
N PHE A 177 -40.57 15.06 15.99
CA PHE A 177 -41.98 14.70 15.93
C PHE A 177 -42.24 13.70 17.06
N SER A 178 -42.61 14.23 18.23
CA SER A 178 -43.10 13.43 19.35
C SER A 178 -44.52 12.96 19.01
N GLY A 179 -44.63 11.76 18.44
CA GLY A 179 -45.88 11.03 18.36
C GLY A 179 -46.10 10.27 19.66
N THR A 180 -46.96 10.81 20.52
CA THR A 180 -47.43 10.18 21.76
C THR A 180 -48.40 9.04 21.42
N CYS A 181 -48.11 7.81 21.83
CA CYS A 181 -49.14 6.80 22.14
C CYS A 181 -49.53 6.96 23.62
N PRO A 182 -50.75 6.60 24.06
CA PRO A 182 -50.91 5.24 24.60
C PRO A 182 -52.34 4.60 24.64
N VAL A 183 -52.32 3.27 24.82
CA VAL A 183 -53.22 2.37 25.61
C VAL A 183 -54.13 1.35 24.85
N PRO A 184 -54.25 0.08 25.35
CA PRO A 184 -54.65 -1.13 24.61
C PRO A 184 -55.96 -1.78 25.10
N LYS A 185 -56.50 -2.81 24.41
CA LYS A 185 -57.41 -3.85 24.99
C LYS A 185 -57.27 -5.24 24.34
N LYS A 186 -57.28 -6.26 25.22
CA LYS A 186 -57.37 -7.75 25.05
C LYS A 186 -58.66 -8.16 24.27
N ALA A 187 -58.94 -9.38 23.81
CA ALA A 187 -58.59 -10.78 24.16
C ALA A 187 -58.73 -11.65 22.86
N GLU A 188 -58.47 -12.95 22.71
CA GLU A 188 -58.81 -14.15 23.48
C GLU A 188 -58.21 -15.40 22.75
N THR A 189 -57.66 -16.38 23.47
CA THR A 189 -57.32 -17.78 23.05
C THR A 189 -58.58 -18.69 23.08
N PRO A 190 -58.62 -20.00 22.67
CA PRO A 190 -57.56 -21.02 22.51
C PRO A 190 -57.70 -21.88 21.19
N SER A 191 -56.85 -22.85 20.79
CA SER A 191 -56.62 -24.16 21.43
C SER A 191 -55.78 -25.11 20.53
N LEU A 192 -55.09 -26.05 21.20
CA LEU A 192 -54.84 -27.48 20.84
C LEU A 192 -53.93 -27.87 19.64
N MET A 193 -52.70 -28.34 19.93
CA MET A 193 -52.31 -29.77 19.99
C MET A 193 -50.78 -29.99 19.87
N ALA A 194 -50.29 -30.96 20.64
CA ALA A 194 -48.92 -31.47 20.75
C ALA A 194 -48.47 -32.27 19.48
N CYS A 195 -47.21 -32.66 19.24
CA CYS A 195 -46.45 -33.71 19.94
C CYS A 195 -44.96 -33.74 19.52
N ASN A 196 -44.17 -34.46 20.33
CA ASN A 196 -42.71 -34.50 20.44
C ASN A 196 -41.92 -35.36 19.42
N ASN A 197 -40.62 -35.03 19.33
CA ASN A 197 -39.38 -35.85 19.25
C ASN A 197 -39.29 -37.11 18.35
N ALA A 198 -38.24 -37.17 17.50
CA ALA A 198 -36.99 -37.92 17.78
C ALA A 198 -36.11 -38.12 16.51
N GLY A 199 -34.81 -37.85 16.66
CA GLY A 199 -33.64 -38.58 16.10
C GLY A 199 -33.51 -38.89 14.60
N VAL A 200 -32.39 -38.46 14.00
CA VAL A 200 -31.30 -39.29 13.41
C VAL A 200 -30.37 -38.40 12.56
N GLN A 201 -29.06 -38.65 12.69
CA GLN A 201 -27.92 -37.93 12.07
C GLN A 201 -27.86 -38.10 10.54
N THR A 202 -27.14 -37.20 9.84
CA THR A 202 -26.02 -37.52 8.90
C THR A 202 -25.44 -36.24 8.22
N THR A 203 -24.16 -36.00 8.51
CA THR A 203 -23.06 -35.33 7.77
C THR A 203 -23.15 -33.96 7.05
N VAL A 204 -22.30 -33.04 7.56
CA VAL A 204 -21.17 -32.31 6.91
C VAL A 204 -21.42 -31.55 5.60
N THR A 205 -21.46 -30.21 5.67
CA THR A 205 -20.37 -29.28 5.24
C THR A 205 -20.88 -27.84 5.42
N THR A 206 -20.42 -27.14 6.46
CA THR A 206 -20.72 -25.72 6.69
C THR A 206 -19.42 -24.93 6.64
N ILE A 207 -19.32 -24.09 5.61
CA ILE A 207 -18.34 -23.02 5.50
C ILE A 207 -18.70 -21.96 6.53
N GLN A 208 -17.77 -21.64 7.43
CA GLN A 208 -17.80 -20.43 8.23
C GLN A 208 -16.42 -19.73 8.25
N PRO A 209 -16.42 -18.40 8.44
CA PRO A 209 -15.35 -17.50 8.00
C PRO A 209 -14.23 -17.37 9.05
N MET A 210 -12.98 -17.30 8.58
CA MET A 210 -11.82 -17.03 9.45
C MET A 210 -11.72 -15.53 9.79
N GLN A 211 -11.64 -15.27 11.09
CA GLN A 211 -11.39 -13.95 11.69
C GLN A 211 -9.92 -13.50 11.52
N PRO A 212 -9.63 -12.18 11.52
CA PRO A 212 -8.27 -11.66 11.52
C PRO A 212 -7.65 -11.76 12.92
N SER A 213 -6.59 -12.55 13.05
CA SER A 213 -5.75 -12.65 14.25
C SER A 213 -4.80 -11.45 14.33
N THR A 214 -5.05 -10.56 15.28
CA THR A 214 -4.08 -9.57 15.77
C THR A 214 -2.99 -10.29 16.56
N LYS A 215 -1.73 -10.24 16.10
CA LYS A 215 -0.57 -10.59 16.94
C LYS A 215 0.49 -9.51 16.84
N ALA A 216 0.71 -8.86 17.98
CA ALA A 216 1.79 -7.93 18.24
C ALA A 216 3.15 -8.64 18.18
N CYS A 217 4.17 -7.95 17.68
CA CYS A 217 5.55 -8.41 17.72
C CYS A 217 6.05 -8.44 19.16
N VAL A 218 6.24 -9.64 19.71
CA VAL A 218 6.99 -9.86 20.96
C VAL A 218 8.36 -10.41 20.58
N SER A 219 9.41 -9.70 20.99
CA SER A 219 10.80 -10.13 20.90
C SER A 219 11.09 -11.20 21.95
N THR A 220 11.63 -12.35 21.54
CA THR A 220 12.28 -13.29 22.47
C THR A 220 13.48 -13.91 21.77
N GLY A 221 14.65 -13.72 22.36
CA GLY A 221 15.92 -14.24 21.87
C GLY A 221 16.04 -15.75 22.02
N GLY A 222 16.88 -16.36 21.18
CA GLY A 222 17.37 -17.72 21.41
C GLY A 222 17.78 -18.49 20.15
N VAL A 223 19.08 -18.84 20.10
CA VAL A 223 19.73 -19.92 19.32
C VAL A 223 20.16 -19.60 17.88
N ARG A 224 21.45 -19.27 17.75
CA ARG A 224 22.20 -19.18 16.48
C ARG A 224 22.28 -20.55 15.79
N LYS A 225 21.44 -20.79 14.77
CA LYS A 225 21.74 -21.80 13.74
C LYS A 225 22.71 -21.17 12.73
N ARG A 226 23.89 -21.77 12.58
CA ARG A 226 24.88 -21.35 11.58
C ARG A 226 24.28 -21.55 10.19
N PHE A 227 23.92 -20.47 9.51
CA PHE A 227 23.58 -20.48 8.10
C PHE A 227 24.83 -20.89 7.30
N ARG A 228 24.74 -21.98 6.53
CA ARG A 228 25.69 -22.26 5.46
C ARG A 228 25.11 -21.72 4.14
N PRO A 229 25.81 -20.82 3.43
CA PRO A 229 25.39 -20.37 2.10
C PRO A 229 25.42 -21.52 1.09
N ALA A 230 24.50 -21.52 0.13
CA ALA A 230 24.27 -22.56 -0.87
C ALA A 230 25.46 -22.84 -1.82
N TRP A 231 26.53 -22.02 -1.76
CA TRP A 231 27.67 -22.07 -2.69
C TRP A 231 28.93 -22.71 -2.10
N LYS A 232 28.89 -23.25 -0.88
CA LYS A 232 30.06 -23.94 -0.32
C LYS A 232 30.07 -25.40 -0.83
N PRO A 233 31.08 -25.83 -1.62
CA PRO A 233 31.14 -27.22 -2.06
C PRO A 233 31.33 -28.15 -0.86
N ASN A 234 30.69 -29.31 -0.94
CA ASN A 234 30.74 -30.34 0.09
C ASN A 234 32.15 -30.94 0.11
N SER A 235 32.91 -30.72 1.18
CA SER A 235 34.26 -31.30 1.35
C SER A 235 34.16 -32.79 1.67
N ARG A 236 33.69 -33.58 0.69
CA ARG A 236 33.56 -35.02 0.79
C ARG A 236 34.02 -35.69 -0.51
N TYR A 237 35.19 -35.28 -1.01
CA TYR A 237 36.03 -36.09 -1.88
C TYR A 237 37.49 -35.77 -1.53
N GLN A 238 38.11 -36.65 -0.74
CA GLN A 238 39.55 -36.82 -0.68
C GLN A 238 39.86 -38.05 -1.53
N PHE A 239 40.72 -37.90 -2.53
CA PHE A 239 41.61 -38.93 -3.04
C PHE A 239 42.99 -38.28 -3.20
#